data_AF-A0A9W5B0Y0-F1
#
_entry.id   AF-A0A9W5B0Y0-F1
#
_cell.length_a   1.000
_cell.length_b   1.000
_cell.length_c   1.000
_cell.angle_alpha   90.00
_cell.angle_beta   90.00
_cell.angle_gamma   90.00
#
_symmetry.space_group_name_H-M   'P 1'
#
loop_
_entity.id
_entity.type
_entity.pdbx_description
1 polymer ?
#
loop_
_entity_poly.entity_id
_entity_poly.type
_entity_poly.pdbx_seq_one_letter_code
_entity_poly.pdbx_strand_id
1 'polypeptide(L)'
;MRGVFAVVFLMLVLAGCATAPSQVTNACAIFEQRNGIFNNWRRDAKAAEREFGVPVPVMMATIYTESAFRPYARPPRTKLLGFIPWKRQSTAYGYAQALDGTWSVYQRETGRWSASRTDFTDAIHFVGWYHAKSRRENGIALNDPYNLYLAYYSGHAGYAKGSWRNNSAVQKAARRSANMALRYEAQLQQCGYR
;
A
#
# COMPACT_ATOMS: atom_id res chain seq x y z
N MET A 1 -44.18 9.16 1.25
CA MET A 1 -43.34 9.41 2.45
C MET A 1 -42.42 8.25 2.81
N ARG A 2 -42.86 6.98 2.77
CA ARG A 2 -42.01 5.79 3.07
C ARG A 2 -40.75 5.64 2.19
N GLY A 3 -40.84 5.96 0.89
CA GLY A 3 -39.70 5.87 -0.04
C GLY A 3 -38.62 6.94 0.16
N VAL A 4 -38.99 8.13 0.65
CA VAL A 4 -38.03 9.23 0.90
C VAL A 4 -37.17 8.91 2.12
N PHE A 5 -37.74 8.32 3.17
CA PHE A 5 -36.99 7.84 4.33
C PHE A 5 -36.00 6.72 3.98
N ALA A 6 -36.38 5.81 3.07
CA ALA A 6 -35.48 4.74 2.59
C ALA A 6 -34.30 5.29 1.79
N VAL A 7 -34.52 6.30 0.94
CA VAL A 7 -33.46 6.96 0.16
C VAL A 7 -32.51 7.78 1.05
N VAL A 8 -33.04 8.52 2.03
CA VAL A 8 -32.22 9.28 2.99
C VAL A 8 -31.41 8.35 3.90
N PHE A 9 -31.98 7.23 4.32
CA PHE A 9 -31.24 6.20 5.08
C PHE A 9 -30.14 5.56 4.22
N LEU A 10 -30.40 5.26 2.95
CA LEU A 10 -29.40 4.73 2.02
C LEU A 10 -28.25 5.72 1.75
N MET A 11 -28.54 7.02 1.67
CA MET A 11 -27.50 8.05 1.51
C MET A 11 -26.64 8.26 2.76
N LEU A 12 -27.20 8.09 3.97
CA LEU A 12 -26.46 8.20 5.23
C LEU A 12 -25.42 7.08 5.43
N VAL A 13 -25.64 5.89 4.84
CA VAL A 13 -24.68 4.77 4.91
C VAL A 13 -23.45 5.00 4.01
N LEU A 14 -23.53 5.93 3.04
CA LEU A 14 -22.46 6.21 2.08
C LEU A 14 -21.47 7.31 2.52
N ALA A 15 -21.71 7.98 3.66
CA ALA A 15 -20.91 9.13 4.12
C ALA A 15 -19.69 8.76 4.98
N GLY A 16 -19.08 7.60 4.76
CA GLY A 16 -17.84 7.21 5.43
C GLY A 16 -16.61 7.77 4.72
N CYS A 17 -16.05 8.89 5.19
CA CYS A 17 -14.73 9.34 4.73
C CYS A 17 -13.65 8.33 5.16
N ALA A 18 -12.94 7.73 4.19
CA ALA A 18 -11.81 6.85 4.47
C ALA A 18 -10.67 7.66 5.14
N THR A 19 -10.27 7.25 6.34
CA THR A 19 -9.18 7.86 7.11
C THR A 19 -8.09 6.83 7.42
N ALA A 20 -6.89 7.31 7.76
CA ALA A 20 -5.83 6.42 8.24
C ALA A 20 -6.21 5.81 9.62
N PRO A 21 -5.77 4.59 9.94
CA PRO A 21 -5.82 4.07 11.30
C PRO A 21 -5.12 4.99 12.30
N SER A 22 -5.53 4.99 13.57
CA SER A 22 -4.94 5.85 14.60
C SER A 22 -3.55 5.37 15.04
N GLN A 23 -3.33 4.06 15.04
CA GLN A 23 -2.06 3.43 15.45
C GLN A 23 -1.39 2.71 14.28
N VAL A 24 -0.86 3.47 13.33
CA VAL A 24 -0.26 2.92 12.10
C VAL A 24 1.03 2.12 12.32
N THR A 25 1.63 2.10 13.51
CA THR A 25 2.82 1.29 13.84
C THR A 25 2.48 0.00 14.59
N ASN A 26 1.18 -0.30 14.79
CA ASN A 26 0.69 -1.50 15.45
C ASN A 26 -0.25 -2.28 14.52
N ALA A 27 0.22 -3.38 13.95
CA ALA A 27 -0.56 -4.18 12.99
C ALA A 27 -1.84 -4.76 13.60
N CYS A 28 -1.80 -5.19 14.87
CA CYS A 28 -2.97 -5.71 15.57
C CYS A 28 -4.04 -4.62 15.72
N ALA A 29 -3.64 -3.42 16.14
CA ALA A 29 -4.55 -2.28 16.26
C ALA A 29 -5.13 -1.85 14.91
N ILE A 30 -4.32 -1.87 13.83
CA ILE A 30 -4.81 -1.57 12.48
C ILE A 30 -5.92 -2.56 12.09
N PHE A 31 -5.68 -3.86 12.28
CA PHE A 31 -6.64 -4.88 11.91
C PHE A 31 -7.89 -4.85 12.79
N GLU A 32 -7.76 -4.60 14.09
CA GLU A 32 -8.89 -4.44 15.01
C GLU A 32 -9.76 -3.23 14.61
N GLN A 33 -9.13 -2.07 14.33
CA GLN A 33 -9.83 -0.86 13.90
C GLN A 33 -10.48 -1.01 12.50
N ARG A 34 -10.03 -1.98 11.70
CA ARG A 34 -10.49 -2.23 10.34
C ARG A 34 -11.09 -3.64 10.23
N ASN A 35 -11.90 -4.01 11.21
CA ASN A 35 -12.61 -5.30 11.30
C ASN A 35 -14.14 -5.12 11.19
N GLY A 36 -14.61 -4.39 10.17
CA GLY A 36 -16.03 -4.22 9.89
C GLY A 36 -16.58 -5.30 8.94
N ILE A 37 -17.91 -5.40 8.83
CA ILE A 37 -18.60 -6.36 7.95
C ILE A 37 -18.20 -6.14 6.47
N PHE A 38 -18.13 -4.86 6.06
CA PHE A 38 -17.82 -4.47 4.67
C PHE A 38 -16.34 -4.10 4.46
N ASN A 39 -15.54 -4.06 5.52
CA ASN A 39 -14.15 -3.64 5.46
C ASN A 39 -13.32 -4.44 6.47
N ASN A 40 -12.57 -5.44 5.96
CA ASN A 40 -11.81 -6.36 6.80
C ASN A 40 -10.36 -6.48 6.30
N TRP A 41 -9.52 -5.54 6.71
CA TRP A 41 -8.15 -5.44 6.23
C TRP A 41 -7.32 -6.69 6.55
N ARG A 42 -7.63 -7.36 7.66
CA ARG A 42 -6.98 -8.63 8.05
C ARG A 42 -7.23 -9.71 6.99
N ARG A 43 -8.49 -9.89 6.60
CA ARG A 43 -8.91 -10.86 5.57
C ARG A 43 -8.31 -10.52 4.23
N ASP A 44 -8.34 -9.25 3.85
CA ASP A 44 -7.90 -8.77 2.54
C ASP A 44 -6.37 -8.91 2.40
N ALA A 45 -5.61 -8.58 3.45
CA ALA A 45 -4.17 -8.82 3.51
C ALA A 45 -3.84 -10.32 3.40
N LYS A 46 -4.58 -11.18 4.11
CA LYS A 46 -4.38 -12.63 4.05
C LYS A 46 -4.74 -13.21 2.68
N ALA A 47 -5.72 -12.64 1.99
CA ALA A 47 -6.07 -13.04 0.64
C ALA A 47 -4.92 -12.75 -0.34
N ALA A 48 -4.34 -11.55 -0.27
CA ALA A 48 -3.17 -11.18 -1.06
C ALA A 48 -1.95 -12.07 -0.75
N GLU A 49 -1.71 -12.40 0.53
CA GLU A 49 -0.64 -13.30 0.93
C GLU A 49 -0.83 -14.71 0.34
N ARG A 50 -2.04 -15.27 0.39
CA ARG A 50 -2.33 -16.58 -0.22
C ARG A 50 -2.13 -16.58 -1.74
N GLU A 51 -2.48 -15.49 -2.41
CA GLU A 51 -2.38 -15.37 -3.85
C GLU A 51 -0.93 -15.20 -4.32
N PHE A 52 -0.15 -14.38 -3.61
CA PHE A 52 1.18 -13.95 -4.07
C PHE A 52 2.35 -14.55 -3.30
N GLY A 53 2.10 -15.16 -2.13
CA GLY A 53 3.11 -15.69 -1.22
C GLY A 53 3.92 -14.63 -0.47
N VAL A 54 3.55 -13.36 -0.59
CA VAL A 54 4.23 -12.25 0.09
C VAL A 54 3.70 -12.16 1.52
N PRO A 55 4.56 -12.23 2.56
CA PRO A 55 4.09 -12.16 3.94
C PRO A 55 3.32 -10.87 4.20
N VAL A 56 2.19 -10.96 4.90
CA VAL A 56 1.41 -9.79 5.34
C VAL A 56 2.24 -8.68 6.00
N PRO A 57 3.16 -8.96 6.94
CA PRO A 57 4.00 -7.90 7.51
C PRO A 57 4.82 -7.13 6.48
N VAL A 58 5.29 -7.78 5.42
CA VAL A 58 6.07 -7.15 4.32
C VAL A 58 5.18 -6.21 3.49
N MET A 59 3.98 -6.67 3.11
CA MET A 59 3.04 -5.84 2.36
C MET A 59 2.56 -4.64 3.19
N MET A 60 2.21 -4.86 4.45
CA MET A 60 1.80 -3.81 5.38
C MET A 60 2.91 -2.78 5.60
N ALA A 61 4.16 -3.23 5.77
CA ALA A 61 5.30 -2.34 5.93
C ALA A 61 5.61 -1.51 4.68
N THR A 62 5.33 -2.06 3.50
CA THR A 62 5.41 -1.30 2.23
C THR A 62 4.38 -0.16 2.25
N ILE A 63 3.10 -0.46 2.51
CA ILE A 63 2.03 0.56 2.59
C ILE A 63 2.32 1.61 3.67
N TYR A 64 2.81 1.19 4.84
CA TYR A 64 3.23 2.11 5.91
C TYR A 64 4.30 3.08 5.41
N THR A 65 5.32 2.56 4.73
CA THR A 65 6.48 3.35 4.29
C THR A 65 6.11 4.33 3.19
N GLU A 66 5.16 3.96 2.33
CA GLU A 66 4.66 4.77 1.21
C GLU A 66 3.66 5.86 1.64
N SER A 67 2.68 5.51 2.47
CA SER A 67 1.54 6.39 2.72
C SER A 67 1.21 6.60 4.19
N ALA A 68 1.85 5.87 5.11
CA ALA A 68 1.42 5.74 6.50
C ALA A 68 -0.09 5.44 6.60
N PHE A 69 -0.60 4.58 5.71
CA PHE A 69 -2.01 4.23 5.57
C PHE A 69 -2.94 5.42 5.29
N ARG A 70 -2.45 6.49 4.66
CA ARG A 70 -3.30 7.62 4.23
C ARG A 70 -3.88 7.33 2.85
N PRO A 71 -5.21 7.19 2.70
CA PRO A 71 -5.85 6.79 1.44
C PRO A 71 -5.66 7.80 0.31
N TYR A 72 -5.33 9.06 0.62
CA TYR A 72 -5.16 10.14 -0.36
C TYR A 72 -3.73 10.73 -0.34
N ALA A 73 -2.74 9.96 0.13
CA ALA A 73 -1.35 10.39 0.11
C ALA A 73 -0.94 10.83 -1.31
N ARG A 74 -0.30 12.01 -1.42
CA ARG A 74 0.21 12.57 -2.67
C ARG A 74 1.57 13.23 -2.41
N PRO A 75 2.53 13.12 -3.35
CA PRO A 75 3.79 13.84 -3.29
C PRO A 75 3.56 15.35 -3.16
N PRO A 76 4.43 16.11 -2.46
CA PRO A 76 4.30 17.56 -2.37
C PRO A 76 4.27 18.21 -3.77
N ARG A 77 3.55 19.33 -3.90
CA ARG A 77 3.59 20.12 -5.13
C ARG A 77 4.97 20.76 -5.26
N THR A 78 5.50 20.81 -6.49
CA THR A 78 6.64 21.67 -6.77
C THR A 78 6.23 23.13 -6.64
N LYS A 79 7.21 24.02 -6.46
CA LYS A 79 6.98 25.45 -6.40
C LYS A 79 7.56 26.11 -7.65
N LEU A 80 6.74 26.83 -8.39
CA LEU A 80 7.18 27.76 -9.43
C LEU A 80 7.66 29.04 -8.72
N LEU A 81 8.85 29.53 -9.06
CA LEU A 81 9.49 30.71 -8.42
C LEU A 81 9.71 30.60 -6.90
N GLY A 82 9.73 29.38 -6.34
CA GLY A 82 10.00 29.15 -4.91
C GLY A 82 8.80 29.34 -3.96
N PHE A 83 7.67 29.88 -4.43
CA PHE A 83 6.46 30.08 -3.59
C PHE A 83 5.10 29.77 -4.27
N ILE A 84 5.00 29.72 -5.60
CA ILE A 84 3.72 29.45 -6.29
C ILE A 84 3.52 27.93 -6.42
N PRO A 85 2.50 27.31 -5.81
CA PRO A 85 2.27 25.87 -5.94
C PRO A 85 1.99 25.47 -7.41
N TRP A 86 2.74 24.51 -7.93
CA TRP A 86 2.68 24.07 -9.34
C TRP A 86 2.24 22.60 -9.46
N LYS A 87 2.79 21.87 -10.44
CA LYS A 87 2.57 20.44 -10.67
C LYS A 87 3.17 19.58 -9.55
N ARG A 88 2.68 18.35 -9.40
CA ARG A 88 3.31 17.37 -8.50
C ARG A 88 4.51 16.73 -9.19
N GLN A 89 5.50 16.32 -8.40
CA GLN A 89 6.71 15.66 -8.91
C GLN A 89 6.42 14.31 -9.58
N SER A 90 5.34 13.64 -9.17
CA SER A 90 4.91 12.39 -9.79
C SER A 90 3.39 12.20 -9.69
N THR A 91 2.88 11.20 -10.41
CA THR A 91 1.49 10.73 -10.36
C THR A 91 1.25 9.71 -9.24
N ALA A 92 2.22 9.50 -8.34
CA ALA A 92 2.08 8.62 -7.20
C ALA A 92 0.89 9.04 -6.33
N TYR A 93 0.04 8.08 -5.99
CA TYR A 93 -1.20 8.36 -5.28
C TYR A 93 -1.68 7.19 -4.41
N GLY A 94 -2.35 7.54 -3.32
CA GLY A 94 -3.09 6.61 -2.46
C GLY A 94 -2.20 5.73 -1.59
N TYR A 95 -2.76 4.64 -1.08
CA TYR A 95 -2.09 3.73 -0.14
C TYR A 95 -0.77 3.17 -0.70
N ALA A 96 -0.80 2.80 -1.98
CA ALA A 96 0.32 2.18 -2.67
C ALA A 96 1.36 3.18 -3.21
N GLN A 97 1.04 4.48 -3.29
CA GLN A 97 1.86 5.49 -4.01
C GLN A 97 2.25 5.06 -5.44
N ALA A 98 1.40 4.25 -6.09
CA ALA A 98 1.66 3.77 -7.44
C ALA A 98 1.45 4.88 -8.49
N LEU A 99 2.36 4.95 -9.46
CA LEU A 99 2.23 5.79 -10.65
C LEU A 99 1.05 5.34 -11.53
N ASP A 100 0.44 6.26 -12.27
CA ASP A 100 -0.70 5.95 -13.16
C ASP A 100 -0.37 4.82 -14.15
N GLY A 101 0.81 4.87 -14.77
CA GLY A 101 1.25 3.85 -15.73
C GLY A 101 1.39 2.46 -15.08
N THR A 102 2.03 2.40 -13.90
CA THR A 102 2.20 1.15 -13.15
C THR A 102 0.85 0.58 -12.69
N TRP A 103 -0.06 1.44 -12.21
CA TRP A 103 -1.40 1.03 -11.82
C TRP A 103 -2.20 0.47 -13.00
N SER A 104 -2.12 1.13 -14.15
CA SER A 104 -2.78 0.68 -15.37
C SER A 104 -2.27 -0.69 -15.83
N VAL A 105 -0.94 -0.94 -15.76
CA VAL A 105 -0.36 -2.27 -16.02
C VAL A 105 -0.93 -3.32 -15.07
N TYR A 106 -0.98 -3.02 -13.78
CA TYR A 106 -1.59 -3.91 -12.78
C TYR A 106 -3.04 -4.24 -13.10
N GLN A 107 -3.87 -3.25 -13.41
CA GLN A 107 -5.29 -3.46 -13.73
C GLN A 107 -5.46 -4.36 -14.95
N ARG A 108 -4.61 -4.19 -15.98
CA ARG A 108 -4.60 -5.07 -17.16
C ARG A 108 -4.17 -6.49 -16.83
N GLU A 109 -3.06 -6.65 -16.12
CA GLU A 109 -2.48 -7.98 -15.84
C GLU A 109 -3.32 -8.79 -14.83
N THR A 110 -4.10 -8.14 -13.97
CA THR A 110 -4.94 -8.80 -12.95
C THR A 110 -6.42 -8.82 -13.28
N GLY A 111 -6.85 -8.14 -14.35
CA GLY A 111 -8.27 -7.98 -14.71
C GLY A 111 -9.07 -7.08 -13.77
N ARG A 112 -8.42 -6.39 -12.81
CA ARG A 112 -9.07 -5.55 -11.78
C ARG A 112 -9.30 -4.12 -12.27
N TRP A 113 -10.10 -3.94 -13.31
CA TRP A 113 -10.32 -2.63 -13.96
C TRP A 113 -10.94 -1.55 -13.06
N SER A 114 -11.73 -1.95 -12.07
CA SER A 114 -12.34 -1.03 -11.09
C SER A 114 -11.45 -0.75 -9.88
N ALA A 115 -10.23 -1.32 -9.82
CA ALA A 115 -9.37 -1.18 -8.66
C ALA A 115 -8.96 0.27 -8.39
N SER A 116 -9.02 0.68 -7.13
CA SER A 116 -8.69 2.03 -6.69
C SER A 116 -7.44 2.08 -5.80
N ARG A 117 -6.54 3.03 -6.07
CA ARG A 117 -5.37 3.31 -5.21
C ARG A 117 -5.74 3.79 -3.81
N THR A 118 -6.97 4.24 -3.61
CA THR A 118 -7.48 4.75 -2.34
C THR A 118 -8.25 3.69 -1.56
N ASP A 119 -8.45 2.50 -2.13
CA ASP A 119 -9.02 1.35 -1.44
C ASP A 119 -7.88 0.47 -0.91
N PHE A 120 -7.99 0.05 0.35
CA PHE A 120 -6.93 -0.74 0.98
C PHE A 120 -6.82 -2.14 0.37
N THR A 121 -7.95 -2.79 0.05
CA THR A 121 -8.02 -4.13 -0.54
C THR A 121 -7.26 -4.15 -1.86
N ASP A 122 -7.52 -3.16 -2.71
CA ASP A 122 -6.85 -3.02 -4.00
C ASP A 122 -5.38 -2.65 -3.85
N ALA A 123 -5.04 -1.78 -2.90
CA ALA A 123 -3.67 -1.37 -2.67
C ALA A 123 -2.79 -2.50 -2.12
N ILE A 124 -3.28 -3.31 -1.19
CA ILE A 124 -2.52 -4.43 -0.64
C ILE A 124 -2.38 -5.57 -1.66
N HIS A 125 -3.42 -5.80 -2.47
CA HIS A 125 -3.34 -6.72 -3.60
C HIS A 125 -2.30 -6.27 -4.63
N PHE A 126 -2.29 -4.98 -4.99
CA PHE A 126 -1.27 -4.38 -5.85
C PHE A 126 0.15 -4.58 -5.31
N VAL A 127 0.36 -4.31 -4.00
CA VAL A 127 1.68 -4.50 -3.38
C VAL A 127 2.11 -5.96 -3.44
N GLY A 128 1.20 -6.90 -3.15
CA GLY A 128 1.46 -8.34 -3.29
C GLY A 128 1.83 -8.74 -4.72
N TRP A 129 1.05 -8.30 -5.70
CA TRP A 129 1.31 -8.53 -7.13
C TRP A 129 2.69 -7.97 -7.55
N TYR A 130 3.03 -6.75 -7.10
CA TYR A 130 4.27 -6.10 -7.45
C TYR A 130 5.49 -6.85 -6.88
N HIS A 131 5.41 -7.26 -5.61
CA HIS A 131 6.48 -8.03 -4.96
C HIS A 131 6.62 -9.45 -5.52
N ALA A 132 5.52 -10.10 -5.90
CA ALA A 132 5.57 -11.35 -6.66
C ALA A 132 6.26 -11.17 -8.02
N LYS A 133 6.03 -10.04 -8.70
CA LYS A 133 6.76 -9.68 -9.92
C LYS A 133 8.24 -9.42 -9.64
N SER A 134 8.58 -8.77 -8.52
CA SER A 134 9.96 -8.58 -8.07
C SER A 134 10.71 -9.91 -7.86
N ARG A 135 10.05 -10.93 -7.31
CA ARG A 135 10.62 -12.27 -7.22
C ARG A 135 10.85 -12.89 -8.59
N ARG A 136 9.87 -12.82 -9.50
CA ARG A 136 9.97 -13.41 -10.84
C ARG A 136 11.06 -12.77 -11.69
N GLU A 137 11.17 -11.44 -11.65
CA GLU A 137 12.10 -10.69 -12.52
C GLU A 137 13.50 -10.57 -11.94
N ASN A 138 13.63 -10.40 -10.61
CA ASN A 138 14.89 -10.09 -9.95
C ASN A 138 15.33 -11.13 -8.92
N GLY A 139 14.61 -12.24 -8.77
CA GLY A 139 14.98 -13.33 -7.84
C GLY A 139 14.88 -12.95 -6.36
N ILE A 140 14.24 -11.82 -6.03
CA ILE A 140 14.16 -11.33 -4.65
C ILE A 140 13.26 -12.25 -3.82
N ALA A 141 13.74 -12.69 -2.66
CA ALA A 141 12.94 -13.51 -1.76
C ALA A 141 11.71 -12.75 -1.24
N LEU A 142 10.56 -13.42 -1.13
CA LEU A 142 9.31 -12.76 -0.73
C LEU A 142 9.31 -12.28 0.73
N ASN A 143 10.19 -12.85 1.55
CA ASN A 143 10.44 -12.45 2.93
C ASN A 143 11.66 -11.52 3.08
N ASP A 144 12.16 -10.92 1.98
CA ASP A 144 13.23 -9.91 2.01
C ASP A 144 12.64 -8.49 1.81
N PRO A 145 12.07 -7.88 2.87
CA PRO A 145 11.41 -6.58 2.75
C PRO A 145 12.36 -5.47 2.30
N TYR A 146 13.67 -5.59 2.57
CA TYR A 146 14.64 -4.57 2.19
C TYR A 146 14.77 -4.51 0.66
N ASN A 147 15.13 -5.63 0.04
CA ASN A 147 15.32 -5.67 -1.42
C ASN A 147 14.00 -5.54 -2.18
N LEU A 148 12.90 -6.07 -1.63
CA LEU A 148 11.57 -5.85 -2.19
C LEU A 148 11.20 -4.37 -2.24
N TYR A 149 11.49 -3.62 -1.16
CA TYR A 149 11.23 -2.17 -1.15
C TYR A 149 12.14 -1.41 -2.12
N LEU A 150 13.42 -1.79 -2.24
CA LEU A 150 14.30 -1.20 -3.24
C LEU A 150 13.78 -1.39 -4.66
N ALA A 151 13.28 -2.59 -4.99
CA ALA A 151 12.65 -2.87 -6.28
C ALA A 151 11.33 -2.10 -6.46
N TYR A 152 10.53 -1.98 -5.42
CA TYR A 152 9.28 -1.22 -5.42
C TYR A 152 9.51 0.26 -5.74
N TYR A 153 10.53 0.86 -5.13
CA TYR A 153 10.86 2.27 -5.34
C TYR A 153 11.52 2.51 -6.71
N SER A 154 12.55 1.73 -7.04
CA SER A 154 13.36 1.96 -8.25
C SER A 154 12.75 1.41 -9.53
N GLY A 155 11.69 0.60 -9.43
CA GLY A 155 11.22 -0.25 -10.50
C GLY A 155 12.09 -1.49 -10.69
N HIS A 156 11.51 -2.57 -11.24
CA HIS A 156 12.21 -3.84 -11.43
C HIS A 156 13.51 -3.70 -12.24
N ALA A 157 13.46 -3.03 -13.39
CA ALA A 157 14.63 -2.77 -14.23
C ALA A 157 15.65 -1.82 -13.56
N GLY A 158 15.18 -0.84 -12.79
CA GLY A 158 16.05 0.07 -12.05
C GLY A 158 16.81 -0.64 -10.93
N TYR A 159 16.14 -1.57 -10.24
CA TYR A 159 16.76 -2.43 -9.24
C TYR A 159 17.83 -3.34 -9.85
N ALA A 160 17.52 -4.01 -10.96
CA ALA A 160 18.47 -4.87 -11.68
C ALA A 160 19.73 -4.10 -12.11
N LYS A 161 19.55 -2.83 -12.53
CA LYS A 161 20.65 -1.92 -12.90
C LYS A 161 21.38 -1.32 -11.68
N GLY A 162 20.92 -1.56 -10.45
CA GLY A 162 21.53 -1.04 -9.24
C GLY A 162 21.33 0.47 -9.01
N SER A 163 20.27 1.08 -9.55
CA SER A 163 20.02 2.54 -9.44
C SER A 163 19.89 3.03 -7.99
N TRP A 164 19.54 2.14 -7.06
CA TRP A 164 19.42 2.42 -5.64
C TRP A 164 20.76 2.52 -4.89
N ARG A 165 21.86 2.02 -5.46
CA ARG A 165 23.16 1.92 -4.75
C ARG A 165 23.73 3.29 -4.36
N ASN A 166 23.47 4.30 -5.16
CA ASN A 166 23.91 5.68 -4.90
C ASN A 166 22.81 6.57 -4.32
N ASN A 167 21.64 6.00 -3.99
CA ASN A 167 20.51 6.74 -3.42
C ASN A 167 20.34 6.41 -1.94
N SER A 168 21.01 7.17 -1.09
CA SER A 168 20.99 6.96 0.37
C SER A 168 19.59 7.14 0.98
N ALA A 169 18.75 8.00 0.39
CA ALA A 169 17.37 8.21 0.84
C ALA A 169 16.52 6.95 0.62
N VAL A 170 16.65 6.31 -0.55
CA VAL A 170 15.95 5.08 -0.89
C VAL A 170 16.41 3.92 -0.01
N GLN A 171 17.70 3.79 0.24
CA GLN A 171 18.22 2.76 1.15
C GLN A 171 17.74 2.97 2.60
N LYS A 172 17.60 4.23 3.04
CA LYS A 172 17.02 4.56 4.36
C LYS A 172 15.53 4.19 4.39
N ALA A 173 14.78 4.47 3.33
CA ALA A 173 13.37 4.08 3.23
C ALA A 173 13.20 2.55 3.21
N ALA A 174 14.06 1.82 2.49
CA ALA A 174 14.08 0.35 2.48
C ALA A 174 14.39 -0.23 3.87
N ARG A 175 15.38 0.33 4.58
CA ARG A 175 15.66 -0.03 5.99
C ARG A 175 14.45 0.22 6.90
N ARG A 176 13.78 1.36 6.72
CA ARG A 176 12.56 1.68 7.49
C ARG A 176 11.44 0.67 7.21
N SER A 177 11.23 0.30 5.95
CA SER A 177 10.26 -0.72 5.57
C SER A 177 10.60 -2.08 6.18
N ALA A 178 11.86 -2.53 6.07
CA ALA A 178 12.31 -3.78 6.65
C ALA A 178 12.12 -3.84 8.18
N ASN A 179 12.51 -2.77 8.89
CA ASN A 179 12.31 -2.69 10.34
C ASN A 179 10.83 -2.71 10.73
N MET A 180 9.97 -2.07 9.92
CA MET A 180 8.53 -2.10 10.15
C MET A 180 7.95 -3.49 9.89
N ALA A 181 8.44 -4.21 8.88
CA ALA A 181 8.00 -5.58 8.60
C ALA A 181 8.31 -6.50 9.79
N LEU A 182 9.51 -6.43 10.35
CA LEU A 182 9.89 -7.18 11.55
C LEU A 182 9.00 -6.84 12.76
N ARG A 183 8.72 -5.54 12.96
CA ARG A 183 7.81 -5.10 14.02
C ARG A 183 6.40 -5.67 13.84
N TYR A 184 5.85 -5.58 12.63
CA TYR A 184 4.52 -6.10 12.35
C TYR A 184 4.46 -7.61 12.50
N GLU A 185 5.49 -8.33 12.05
CA GLU A 185 5.57 -9.78 12.22
C GLU A 185 5.49 -10.17 13.70
N ALA A 186 6.29 -9.55 14.56
CA ALA A 186 6.27 -9.80 16.00
C ALA A 186 4.90 -9.48 16.63
N GLN A 187 4.28 -8.38 16.25
CA GLN A 187 2.94 -8.00 16.74
C GLN A 187 1.88 -8.99 16.30
N LEU A 188 1.87 -9.35 15.02
CA LEU A 188 0.89 -10.28 14.46
C LEU A 188 0.95 -11.65 15.14
N GLN A 189 2.16 -12.14 15.46
CA GLN A 189 2.33 -13.35 16.26
C GLN A 189 1.71 -13.22 17.66
N GLN A 190 1.88 -12.07 18.33
CA GLN A 190 1.34 -11.82 19.67
C GLN A 190 -0.21 -11.78 19.70
N CYS A 191 -0.84 -11.20 18.68
CA CYS A 191 -2.32 -11.13 18.61
C CYS A 191 -2.96 -12.31 17.87
N GLY A 192 -2.26 -13.44 17.73
CA GLY A 192 -2.83 -14.67 17.18
C GLY A 192 -3.15 -14.60 15.69
N TYR A 193 -2.47 -13.72 14.94
CA TYR A 193 -2.55 -13.73 13.49
C TYR A 193 -1.88 -14.99 12.95
N ARG A 194 -2.70 -15.97 12.56
CA ARG A 194 -2.34 -17.16 11.80
C ARG A 194 -3.08 -17.15 10.48
#